data_AF-A0A428P734-F1
#
_entry.id   AF-A0A428P734-F1
#
_cell.length_a   1.000
_cell.length_b   1.000
_cell.length_c   1.000
_cell.angle_alpha   90.00
_cell.angle_beta   90.00
_cell.angle_gamma   90.00
#
_symmetry.space_group_name_H-M   'P 1'
#
loop_
_entity.id
_entity.type
_entity.pdbx_description
1 polymer ?
#
loop_
_entity_poly.entity_id
_entity_poly.type
_entity_poly.pdbx_seq_one_letter_code
_entity_poly.pdbx_strand_id
1 'polypeptide(L)'
;MLMLAQLDMCSGDCLEFETHLKAAVGLIRGQNYDHATNRHYFEQRLAWLDMMASTTSTRLPNLSTKELKAAIGRFSDHGQRRWSYDVFPCPIDLFEILSDITMLSKTQLDVTSPSQETLEEANSIKARLAAWKWLDKDSGPRGHMVEVWRLGVMAYLKRLFPFTDSSDAADLTSQVLHHAQLIPPATSWSYSLLWPIFQIGVTLGDDAVDERAWVEKRLNIALEAVGCRHFSNALERLRFVWYNSVSYDALTAGLNGRTIMLA
;
A
#
# COMPACT_ATOMS: atom_id res chain seq x y z
N MET A 1 6.20 -19.59 -9.10
CA MET A 1 5.27 -19.16 -8.04
C MET A 1 5.15 -17.65 -7.95
N LEU A 2 6.22 -16.87 -7.72
CA LEU A 2 6.09 -15.41 -7.66
C LEU A 2 5.49 -14.78 -8.94
N MET A 3 5.98 -15.18 -10.12
CA MET A 3 5.42 -14.70 -11.39
C MET A 3 3.94 -15.06 -11.55
N LEU A 4 3.51 -16.24 -11.07
CA LEU A 4 2.11 -16.64 -11.12
C LEU A 4 1.27 -15.73 -10.21
N ALA A 5 1.70 -15.50 -8.97
CA ALA A 5 1.04 -14.55 -8.08
C ALA A 5 0.95 -13.14 -8.70
N GLN A 6 1.98 -12.65 -9.41
CA GLN A 6 1.87 -11.36 -10.12
C GLN A 6 0.86 -11.39 -11.26
N LEU A 7 0.77 -12.49 -12.01
CA LEU A 7 -0.23 -12.68 -13.07
C LEU A 7 -1.64 -12.74 -12.50
N ASP A 8 -1.86 -13.47 -11.41
CA ASP A 8 -3.16 -13.59 -10.75
C ASP A 8 -3.63 -12.25 -10.20
N MET A 9 -2.70 -11.49 -9.62
CA MET A 9 -2.96 -10.12 -9.17
C MET A 9 -3.39 -9.22 -10.34
N CYS A 10 -2.76 -9.35 -11.51
CA CYS A 10 -3.15 -8.60 -12.70
C CYS A 10 -4.43 -9.12 -13.35
N SER A 11 -4.73 -10.42 -13.28
CA SER A 11 -5.97 -11.01 -13.77
C SER A 11 -7.15 -10.78 -12.81
N GLY A 12 -6.87 -10.35 -11.58
CA GLY A 12 -7.84 -10.15 -10.51
C GLY A 12 -8.30 -11.46 -9.86
N ASP A 13 -7.60 -12.58 -10.10
CA ASP A 13 -7.91 -13.87 -9.49
C ASP A 13 -7.36 -13.95 -8.07
N CYS A 14 -8.22 -13.69 -7.10
CA CYS A 14 -7.82 -13.56 -5.72
C CYS A 14 -7.50 -14.91 -5.05
N LEU A 15 -8.12 -16.00 -5.52
CA LEU A 15 -7.94 -17.33 -4.95
C LEU A 15 -6.63 -17.95 -5.41
N GLU A 16 -6.36 -17.87 -6.71
CA GLU A 16 -5.10 -18.35 -7.29
C GLU A 16 -3.93 -17.51 -6.79
N PHE A 17 -4.10 -16.18 -6.68
CA PHE A 17 -3.10 -15.30 -6.08
C PHE A 17 -2.67 -15.78 -4.70
N GLU A 18 -3.64 -16.03 -3.80
CA GLU A 18 -3.34 -16.43 -2.42
C GLU A 18 -2.63 -17.79 -2.37
N THR A 19 -3.05 -18.71 -3.24
CA THR A 19 -2.43 -20.04 -3.38
C THR A 19 -0.98 -19.92 -3.84
N HIS A 20 -0.72 -19.15 -4.91
CA HIS A 20 0.61 -18.96 -5.45
C HIS A 20 1.51 -18.11 -4.54
N LEU A 21 0.94 -17.15 -3.80
CA LEU A 21 1.65 -16.35 -2.81
C LEU A 21 2.12 -17.23 -1.64
N LYS A 22 1.23 -18.05 -1.07
CA LYS A 22 1.60 -19.04 -0.04
C LYS A 22 2.65 -20.03 -0.53
N ALA A 23 2.51 -20.53 -1.75
CA ALA A 23 3.51 -21.41 -2.36
C ALA A 23 4.88 -20.72 -2.51
N ALA A 24 4.89 -19.45 -2.93
CA ALA A 24 6.12 -18.66 -3.03
C ALA A 24 6.79 -18.46 -1.65
N VAL A 25 6.01 -18.19 -0.60
CA VAL A 25 6.51 -18.12 0.78
C VAL A 25 7.06 -19.47 1.25
N GLY A 26 6.40 -20.58 0.91
CA GLY A 26 6.88 -21.92 1.22
C GLY A 26 8.25 -22.21 0.58
N LEU A 27 8.46 -21.76 -0.67
CA LEU A 27 9.72 -21.95 -1.38
C LEU A 27 10.88 -21.21 -0.73
N ILE A 28 10.71 -19.94 -0.33
CA ILE A 28 11.78 -19.16 0.31
C ILE A 28 12.15 -19.68 1.71
N ARG A 29 11.23 -20.41 2.37
CA ARG A 29 11.46 -21.09 3.65
C ARG A 29 12.12 -22.46 3.49
N GLY A 30 12.14 -23.00 2.28
CA GLY A 30 12.69 -24.32 1.99
C GLY A 30 14.21 -24.36 2.21
N GLN A 31 14.71 -25.46 2.75
CA GLN A 31 16.14 -25.65 3.05
C GLN A 31 17.07 -25.57 1.82
N ASN A 32 16.51 -25.75 0.62
CA ASN A 32 17.25 -25.72 -0.64
C ASN A 32 17.16 -24.36 -1.36
N TYR A 33 16.57 -23.33 -0.74
CA TYR A 33 16.51 -22.01 -1.35
C TYR A 33 17.88 -21.34 -1.27
N ASP A 34 18.51 -21.17 -2.44
CA ASP A 34 19.76 -20.42 -2.53
C ASP A 34 19.49 -18.92 -2.40
N HIS A 35 19.70 -18.40 -1.18
CA HIS A 35 19.57 -16.97 -0.89
C HIS A 35 20.56 -16.09 -1.68
N ALA A 36 21.62 -16.65 -2.26
CA ALA A 36 22.61 -15.89 -3.03
C ALA A 36 22.14 -15.62 -4.47
N THR A 37 21.20 -16.41 -5.01
CA THR A 37 20.70 -16.19 -6.37
C THR A 37 19.80 -14.93 -6.42
N ASN A 38 20.15 -13.96 -7.27
CA ASN A 38 19.36 -12.75 -7.58
C ASN A 38 19.30 -11.64 -6.50
N ARG A 39 20.31 -11.54 -5.63
CA ARG A 39 20.46 -10.40 -4.68
C ARG A 39 19.18 -10.08 -3.89
N HIS A 40 18.40 -11.10 -3.55
CA HIS A 40 17.18 -11.00 -2.73
C HIS A 40 15.97 -10.32 -3.37
N TYR A 41 15.99 -10.09 -4.69
CA TYR A 41 14.87 -9.49 -5.43
C TYR A 41 13.55 -10.24 -5.18
N PHE A 42 13.60 -11.58 -5.20
CA PHE A 42 12.42 -12.42 -5.02
C PHE A 42 11.81 -12.31 -3.62
N GLU A 43 12.62 -12.37 -2.57
CA GLU A 43 12.15 -12.16 -1.20
C GLU A 43 11.50 -10.79 -1.03
N GLN A 44 12.06 -9.76 -1.66
CA GLN A 44 11.57 -8.39 -1.54
C GLN A 44 10.25 -8.16 -2.29
N ARG A 45 10.16 -8.63 -3.54
CA ARG A 45 8.92 -8.53 -4.31
C ARG A 45 7.82 -9.37 -3.66
N LEU A 46 8.18 -10.53 -3.08
CA LEU A 46 7.24 -11.32 -2.30
C LEU A 46 6.77 -10.58 -1.04
N ALA A 47 7.69 -9.94 -0.31
CA ALA A 47 7.36 -9.10 0.83
C ALA A 47 6.41 -7.95 0.47
N TRP A 48 6.65 -7.30 -0.66
CA TRP A 48 5.76 -6.27 -1.19
C TRP A 48 4.36 -6.82 -1.46
N LEU A 49 4.23 -7.86 -2.28
CA LEU A 49 2.93 -8.44 -2.63
C LEU A 49 2.18 -8.93 -1.38
N ASP A 50 2.90 -9.58 -0.46
CA ASP A 50 2.33 -10.12 0.76
C ASP A 50 1.91 -9.04 1.78
N MET A 51 2.59 -7.90 1.82
CA MET A 51 2.12 -6.80 2.67
C MET A 51 0.97 -6.05 2.00
N MET A 52 1.12 -5.67 0.73
CA MET A 52 0.15 -4.82 0.03
C MET A 52 -1.22 -5.47 -0.07
N ALA A 53 -1.31 -6.77 -0.39
CA ALA A 53 -2.61 -7.44 -0.41
C ALA A 53 -3.25 -7.60 0.97
N SER A 54 -2.51 -7.39 2.07
CA SER A 54 -3.07 -7.36 3.43
C SER A 54 -3.66 -5.99 3.80
N THR A 55 -3.22 -4.90 3.15
CA THR A 55 -3.70 -3.53 3.43
C THR A 55 -5.16 -3.28 3.01
N THR A 56 -5.68 -4.12 2.13
CA THR A 56 -6.97 -3.96 1.43
C THR A 56 -7.84 -5.21 1.51
N SER A 57 -7.50 -6.18 2.34
CA SER A 57 -8.29 -7.39 2.58
C SER A 57 -8.31 -7.73 4.06
N THR A 58 -9.08 -8.74 4.46
CA THR A 58 -9.09 -9.27 5.82
C THR A 58 -7.84 -10.05 6.18
N ARG A 59 -7.07 -10.52 5.19
CA ARG A 59 -6.00 -11.50 5.43
C ARG A 59 -4.86 -10.95 6.28
N LEU A 60 -4.18 -11.87 6.95
CA LEU A 60 -2.88 -11.62 7.56
C LEU A 60 -1.77 -11.80 6.50
N PRO A 61 -0.66 -11.05 6.63
CA PRO A 61 0.55 -11.37 5.89
C PRO A 61 1.02 -12.80 6.17
N ASN A 62 1.48 -13.50 5.13
CA ASN A 62 2.07 -14.83 5.24
C ASN A 62 3.49 -14.79 5.82
N LEU A 63 4.20 -13.67 5.61
CA LEU A 63 5.51 -13.39 6.19
C LEU A 63 5.36 -12.84 7.61
N SER A 64 6.16 -13.35 8.52
CA SER A 64 6.31 -12.77 9.86
C SER A 64 7.03 -11.42 9.80
N THR A 65 6.85 -10.57 10.82
CA THR A 65 7.59 -9.30 10.97
C THR A 65 9.10 -9.50 10.88
N LYS A 66 9.61 -10.62 11.41
CA LYS A 66 11.05 -10.96 11.36
C LYS A 66 11.51 -11.24 9.92
N GLU A 67 10.74 -12.02 9.17
CA GLU A 67 11.06 -12.35 7.77
C GLU A 67 10.96 -11.11 6.88
N LEU A 68 9.94 -10.28 7.09
CA LEU A 68 9.78 -9.00 6.40
C LEU A 68 10.98 -8.08 6.65
N LYS A 69 11.36 -7.87 7.92
CA LYS A 69 12.53 -7.06 8.30
C LYS A 69 13.83 -7.61 7.72
N ALA A 70 13.97 -8.94 7.67
CA ALA A 70 15.11 -9.59 7.04
C ALA A 70 15.13 -9.37 5.51
N ALA A 71 13.98 -9.38 4.84
CA ALA A 71 13.88 -9.15 3.39
C ALA A 71 14.24 -7.70 3.03
N ILE A 72 13.76 -6.71 3.79
CA ILE A 72 14.03 -5.28 3.53
C ILE A 72 15.39 -4.80 4.03
N GLY A 73 15.93 -5.40 5.10
CA GLY A 73 17.20 -4.99 5.72
C GLY A 73 18.43 -5.18 4.84
N ARG A 74 18.33 -6.03 3.81
CA ARG A 74 19.41 -6.37 2.88
C ARG A 74 19.76 -5.25 1.88
N PHE A 75 19.05 -4.11 1.91
CA PHE A 75 19.37 -2.90 1.12
C PHE A 75 20.35 -1.93 1.79
N SER A 76 20.96 -2.30 2.92
CA SER A 76 21.91 -1.43 3.61
C SER A 76 23.30 -1.55 2.99
N ASP A 77 23.72 -0.52 2.26
CA ASP A 77 25.12 -0.34 1.83
C ASP A 77 25.73 0.80 2.65
N HIS A 78 26.77 0.52 3.43
CA HIS A 78 27.40 1.49 4.35
C HIS A 78 26.43 2.21 5.32
N GLY A 79 25.36 1.53 5.76
CA GLY A 79 24.36 2.09 6.68
C GLY A 79 23.30 2.97 6.00
N GLN A 80 23.35 3.14 4.67
CA GLN A 80 22.31 3.79 3.89
C GLN A 80 21.49 2.75 3.14
N ARG A 81 20.17 2.76 3.32
CA ARG A 81 19.24 1.87 2.61
C ARG A 81 19.09 2.38 1.17
N ARG A 82 19.62 1.65 0.19
CA ARG A 82 19.42 1.98 -1.23
C ARG A 82 18.01 1.56 -1.65
N TRP A 83 17.24 2.48 -2.22
CA TRP A 83 15.93 2.17 -2.79
C TRP A 83 16.05 1.86 -4.29
N SER A 84 15.57 0.68 -4.70
CA SER A 84 15.33 0.34 -6.10
C SER A 84 13.83 0.38 -6.40
N TYR A 85 13.45 1.22 -7.36
CA TYR A 85 12.07 1.34 -7.83
C TYR A 85 11.56 0.05 -8.51
N ASP A 86 12.47 -0.79 -9.00
CA ASP A 86 12.13 -2.05 -9.69
C ASP A 86 11.52 -3.10 -8.75
N VAL A 87 11.65 -2.88 -7.44
CA VAL A 87 11.19 -3.78 -6.39
C VAL A 87 10.05 -3.16 -5.60
N PHE A 88 10.26 -1.92 -5.13
CA PHE A 88 9.32 -1.19 -4.30
C PHE A 88 8.94 0.14 -4.97
N PRO A 89 7.65 0.42 -5.15
CA PRO A 89 7.22 1.71 -5.70
C PRO A 89 7.41 2.89 -4.73
N CYS A 90 7.73 2.63 -3.47
CA CYS A 90 8.04 3.64 -2.46
C CYS A 90 9.39 3.37 -1.76
N PRO A 91 10.00 4.39 -1.12
CA PRO A 91 11.14 4.20 -0.23
C PRO A 91 10.92 3.11 0.81
N ILE A 92 11.96 2.33 1.08
CA ILE A 92 11.91 1.15 1.96
C ILE A 92 11.46 1.51 3.38
N ASP A 93 11.88 2.68 3.89
CA ASP A 93 11.48 3.13 5.22
C ASP A 93 9.97 3.43 5.30
N LEU A 94 9.38 3.98 4.24
CA LEU A 94 7.93 4.16 4.15
C LEU A 94 7.21 2.82 4.06
N PHE A 95 7.78 1.85 3.33
CA PHE A 95 7.22 0.50 3.29
C PHE A 95 7.28 -0.20 4.66
N GLU A 96 8.37 -0.02 5.41
CA GLU A 96 8.49 -0.54 6.79
C GLU A 96 7.44 0.10 7.71
N ILE A 97 7.24 1.42 7.63
CA ILE A 97 6.18 2.12 8.38
C ILE A 97 4.79 1.60 7.99
N LEU A 98 4.49 1.47 6.69
CA LEU A 98 3.23 0.92 6.19
C LEU A 98 2.99 -0.51 6.70
N SER A 99 4.06 -1.30 6.78
CA SER A 99 4.02 -2.67 7.29
C SER A 99 3.70 -2.70 8.78
N ASP A 100 4.34 -1.84 9.58
CA ASP A 100 4.08 -1.72 11.02
C ASP A 100 2.61 -1.31 11.26
N ILE A 101 2.08 -0.33 10.50
CA ILE A 101 0.66 0.08 10.56
C ILE A 101 -0.26 -1.10 10.28
N THR A 102 0.03 -1.83 9.21
CA THR A 102 -0.81 -2.94 8.76
C THR A 102 -0.80 -4.05 9.80
N MET A 103 0.37 -4.46 10.28
CA MET A 103 0.49 -5.50 11.30
C MET A 103 -0.26 -5.12 12.59
N LEU A 104 -0.10 -3.88 13.07
CA LEU A 104 -0.80 -3.39 14.25
C LEU A 104 -2.33 -3.43 14.07
N SER A 105 -2.83 -3.00 12.92
CA SER A 105 -4.28 -3.02 12.63
C SER A 105 -4.85 -4.44 12.56
N LYS A 106 -4.01 -5.42 12.20
CA LYS A 106 -4.39 -6.83 12.04
C LYS A 106 -4.37 -7.61 13.34
N THR A 107 -3.54 -7.21 14.30
CA THR A 107 -3.48 -7.83 15.63
C THR A 107 -4.51 -7.24 16.59
N GLN A 108 -5.06 -6.07 16.27
CA GLN A 108 -6.14 -5.46 17.03
C GLN A 108 -7.45 -6.25 16.88
N LEU A 109 -7.98 -6.74 18.00
CA LEU A 109 -9.23 -7.52 18.03
C LEU A 109 -10.49 -6.65 18.01
N ASP A 110 -10.44 -5.44 18.57
CA ASP A 110 -11.56 -4.49 18.62
C ASP A 110 -11.14 -3.12 18.07
N VAL A 111 -11.65 -2.80 16.88
CA VAL A 111 -11.41 -1.52 16.19
C VAL A 111 -12.04 -0.34 16.94
N THR A 112 -13.13 -0.57 17.68
CA THR A 112 -13.91 0.48 18.35
C THR A 112 -13.36 0.86 19.71
N SER A 113 -12.64 -0.06 20.36
CA SER A 113 -12.00 0.16 21.67
C SER A 113 -10.56 -0.33 21.66
N PRO A 114 -9.62 0.39 21.02
CA PRO A 114 -8.20 0.01 20.99
C PRO A 114 -7.63 -0.07 22.41
N SER A 115 -6.74 -1.05 22.63
CA SER A 115 -5.97 -1.14 23.88
C SER A 115 -5.03 0.07 24.01
N GLN A 116 -4.63 0.39 25.23
CA GLN A 116 -3.65 1.46 25.47
C GLN A 116 -2.31 1.18 24.75
N GLU A 117 -1.86 -0.08 24.74
CA GLU A 117 -0.66 -0.52 24.02
C GLU A 117 -0.77 -0.23 22.51
N THR A 118 -1.93 -0.54 21.91
CA THR A 118 -2.21 -0.24 20.49
C THR A 118 -2.16 1.25 20.20
N LEU A 119 -2.71 2.09 21.09
CA LEU A 119 -2.68 3.54 20.93
C LEU A 119 -1.26 4.11 21.04
N GLU A 120 -0.48 3.63 22.00
CA GLU A 120 0.93 4.03 22.17
C GLU A 120 1.77 3.65 20.95
N GLU A 121 1.57 2.44 20.42
CA GLU A 121 2.28 1.99 19.21
C GLU A 121 1.85 2.77 17.97
N ALA A 122 0.55 3.03 17.78
CA ALA A 122 0.06 3.86 16.67
C ALA A 122 0.62 5.29 16.73
N ASN A 123 0.71 5.89 17.93
CA ASN A 123 1.31 7.21 18.12
C ASN A 123 2.82 7.21 17.85
N SER A 124 3.54 6.16 18.25
CA SER A 124 4.96 5.98 17.93
C SER A 124 5.20 5.90 16.42
N ILE A 125 4.37 5.14 15.71
CA ILE A 125 4.39 5.05 14.25
C ILE A 125 4.08 6.41 13.62
N LYS A 126 3.07 7.14 14.11
CA LYS A 126 2.73 8.49 13.65
C LYS A 126 3.92 9.45 13.78
N ALA A 127 4.60 9.43 14.93
CA ALA A 127 5.78 10.26 15.19
C ALA A 127 6.94 9.91 14.24
N ARG A 128 7.19 8.61 14.01
CA ARG A 128 8.19 8.14 13.03
C ARG A 128 7.89 8.63 11.62
N LEU A 129 6.63 8.55 11.18
CA LEU A 129 6.20 9.01 9.86
C LEU A 129 6.31 10.53 9.70
N ALA A 130 5.99 11.30 10.75
CA ALA A 130 6.13 12.75 10.74
C ALA A 130 7.60 13.21 10.75
N ALA A 131 8.48 12.46 11.43
CA ALA A 131 9.91 12.74 11.48
C ALA A 131 10.66 12.28 10.21
N TRP A 132 10.06 11.38 9.42
CA TRP A 132 10.67 10.85 8.21
C TRP A 132 10.86 11.96 7.16
N LYS A 133 12.05 11.99 6.56
CA LYS A 133 12.40 12.96 5.52
C LYS A 133 13.02 12.25 4.33
N TRP A 134 12.55 12.63 3.15
CA TRP A 134 13.20 12.23 1.91
C TRP A 134 14.50 13.03 1.75
N LEU A 135 15.64 12.32 1.74
CA LEU A 135 16.97 12.94 1.72
C LEU A 135 17.41 13.35 0.30
N ASP A 136 16.89 12.69 -0.74
CA ASP A 136 17.21 13.07 -2.12
C ASP A 136 16.39 14.30 -2.53
N LYS A 137 17.06 15.36 -2.99
CA LYS A 137 16.42 16.62 -3.41
C LYS A 137 15.84 16.56 -4.82
N ASP A 138 15.31 15.43 -5.24
CA ASP A 138 14.70 15.29 -6.57
C ASP A 138 13.39 16.08 -6.62
N SER A 139 13.38 17.23 -7.30
CA SER A 139 12.17 18.02 -7.58
C SER A 139 11.35 17.49 -8.76
N GLY A 140 11.76 16.37 -9.35
CA GLY A 140 11.08 15.74 -10.49
C GLY A 140 9.93 14.80 -10.10
N PRO A 141 9.37 14.05 -11.09
CA PRO A 141 8.27 13.11 -10.87
C PRO A 141 8.52 12.11 -9.73
N ARG A 142 9.78 11.73 -9.51
CA ARG A 142 10.18 10.84 -8.41
C ARG A 142 9.93 11.45 -7.04
N GLY A 143 10.27 12.73 -6.82
CA GLY A 143 10.01 13.41 -5.55
C GLY A 143 8.52 13.54 -5.26
N HIS A 144 7.74 13.91 -6.28
CA HIS A 144 6.27 13.94 -6.15
C HIS A 144 5.69 12.56 -5.84
N MET A 145 6.19 11.49 -6.46
CA MET A 145 5.72 10.14 -6.20
C MET A 145 6.01 9.71 -4.75
N VAL A 146 7.23 9.98 -4.28
CA VAL A 146 7.62 9.73 -2.88
C VAL A 146 6.67 10.45 -1.92
N GLU A 147 6.33 11.70 -2.23
CA GLU A 147 5.42 12.50 -1.40
C GLU A 147 3.98 11.97 -1.44
N VAL A 148 3.47 11.57 -2.61
CA VAL A 148 2.17 10.89 -2.72
C VAL A 148 2.14 9.63 -1.86
N TRP A 149 3.20 8.82 -1.86
CA TRP A 149 3.30 7.64 -1.00
C TRP A 149 3.31 8.00 0.48
N ARG A 150 4.11 8.98 0.90
CA ARG A 150 4.18 9.45 2.29
C ARG A 150 2.79 9.89 2.78
N LEU A 151 2.11 10.71 2.00
CA LEU A 151 0.76 11.21 2.31
C LEU A 151 -0.29 10.08 2.28
N GLY A 152 -0.19 9.13 1.35
CA GLY A 152 -1.04 7.95 1.31
C GLY A 152 -0.89 7.06 2.55
N VAL A 153 0.35 6.87 3.05
CA VAL A 153 0.61 6.16 4.30
C VAL A 153 0.03 6.90 5.50
N MET A 154 0.10 8.25 5.51
CA MET A 154 -0.57 9.06 6.55
C MET A 154 -2.09 8.90 6.50
N ALA A 155 -2.70 8.93 5.31
CA ALA A 155 -4.14 8.73 5.14
C ALA A 155 -4.57 7.33 5.62
N TYR A 156 -3.78 6.31 5.29
CA TYR A 156 -4.00 4.94 5.76
C TYR A 156 -3.95 4.81 7.28
N LEU A 157 -2.92 5.38 7.93
CA LEU A 157 -2.80 5.39 9.39
C LEU A 157 -4.00 6.07 10.05
N LYS A 158 -4.39 7.26 9.57
CA LYS A 158 -5.54 8.01 10.10
C LYS A 158 -6.85 7.24 9.96
N ARG A 159 -7.05 6.58 8.82
CA ARG A 159 -8.26 5.78 8.58
C ARG A 159 -8.37 4.61 9.53
N LEU A 160 -7.26 3.95 9.84
CA LEU A 160 -7.22 2.79 10.75
C LEU A 160 -7.23 3.20 12.23
N PHE A 161 -6.64 4.34 12.57
CA PHE A 161 -6.47 4.82 13.94
C PHE A 161 -6.91 6.29 14.09
N PRO A 162 -8.21 6.59 13.97
CA PRO A 162 -8.75 7.95 14.00
C PRO A 162 -8.52 8.68 15.34
N PHE A 163 -8.30 7.92 16.42
CA PHE A 163 -8.08 8.45 17.77
C PHE A 163 -6.71 9.11 17.99
N THR A 164 -5.80 8.99 17.02
CA THR A 164 -4.45 9.55 17.13
C THR A 164 -4.37 11.03 16.78
N ASP A 165 -5.49 11.69 16.42
CA ASP A 165 -5.46 13.06 15.88
C ASP A 165 -5.49 14.18 16.94
N SER A 166 -4.52 15.09 16.78
CA SER A 166 -4.50 16.44 17.32
C SER A 166 -4.62 17.41 16.13
N SER A 167 -5.80 18.04 15.97
CA SER A 167 -6.18 19.29 15.29
C SER A 167 -5.49 19.86 14.02
N ASP A 168 -4.33 19.41 13.55
CA ASP A 168 -3.59 20.02 12.42
C ASP A 168 -3.60 19.15 11.16
N ALA A 169 -4.77 18.64 10.78
CA ALA A 169 -4.92 17.92 9.53
C ALA A 169 -5.03 18.92 8.37
N ALA A 170 -3.90 19.41 7.87
CA ALA A 170 -3.84 19.92 6.50
C ALA A 170 -4.49 18.88 5.57
N ASP A 171 -5.32 19.34 4.63
CA ASP A 171 -6.10 18.44 3.78
C ASP A 171 -5.17 17.48 3.01
N LEU A 172 -5.12 16.22 3.46
CA LEU A 172 -4.27 15.18 2.89
C LEU A 172 -4.70 14.86 1.46
N THR A 173 -6.01 14.94 1.19
CA THR A 173 -6.58 14.68 -0.13
C THR A 173 -6.03 15.70 -1.13
N SER A 174 -6.18 17.00 -0.85
CA SER A 174 -5.65 18.06 -1.72
C SER A 174 -4.15 17.90 -1.98
N GLN A 175 -3.36 17.55 -0.97
CA GLN A 175 -1.91 17.37 -1.12
C GLN A 175 -1.56 16.14 -1.98
N VAL A 176 -2.23 15.00 -1.78
CA VAL A 176 -2.03 13.81 -2.62
C VAL A 176 -2.39 14.10 -4.07
N LEU A 177 -3.54 14.74 -4.31
CA LEU A 177 -3.99 15.08 -5.65
C LEU A 177 -3.05 16.07 -6.34
N HIS A 178 -2.59 17.10 -5.62
CA HIS A 178 -1.62 18.06 -6.13
C HIS A 178 -0.35 17.37 -6.65
N HIS A 179 0.28 16.53 -5.84
CA HIS A 179 1.51 15.84 -6.26
C HIS A 179 1.26 14.80 -7.36
N ALA A 180 0.12 14.09 -7.33
CA ALA A 180 -0.22 13.12 -8.36
C ALA A 180 -0.49 13.78 -9.73
N GLN A 181 -1.05 15.00 -9.75
CA GLN A 181 -1.24 15.79 -10.97
C GLN A 181 0.07 16.22 -11.64
N LEU A 182 1.14 16.42 -10.85
CA LEU A 182 2.47 16.75 -11.35
C LEU A 182 3.21 15.55 -11.97
N ILE A 183 2.63 14.35 -11.89
CA ILE A 183 3.17 13.13 -12.49
C ILE A 183 2.40 12.83 -13.78
N PRO A 184 3.07 12.67 -14.94
CA PRO A 184 2.40 12.34 -16.19
C PRO A 184 1.57 11.03 -16.09
N PRO A 185 0.31 11.03 -16.54
CA PRO A 185 -0.67 9.99 -16.18
C PRO A 185 -0.40 8.61 -16.79
N ALA A 186 0.26 8.53 -17.96
CA ALA A 186 0.56 7.29 -18.66
C ALA A 186 2.04 6.90 -18.54
N THR A 187 2.52 6.80 -17.31
CA THR A 187 3.91 6.42 -16.99
C THR A 187 3.94 5.39 -15.87
N SER A 188 5.02 4.60 -15.78
CA SER A 188 5.22 3.64 -14.69
C SER A 188 5.06 4.30 -13.31
N TRP A 189 5.59 5.52 -13.16
CA TRP A 189 5.42 6.36 -11.97
C TRP A 189 3.96 6.55 -11.57
N SER A 190 3.10 6.88 -12.53
CA SER A 190 1.66 7.08 -12.30
C SER A 190 0.96 5.79 -11.86
N TYR A 191 1.31 4.66 -12.47
CA TYR A 191 0.65 3.37 -12.17
C TYR A 191 0.92 2.93 -10.73
N SER A 192 2.11 3.25 -10.21
CA SER A 192 2.44 2.99 -8.82
C SER A 192 1.68 3.84 -7.79
N LEU A 193 0.93 4.87 -8.22
CA LEU A 193 0.13 5.71 -7.32
C LEU A 193 -1.24 5.11 -6.98
N LEU A 194 -1.57 3.93 -7.51
CA LEU A 194 -2.86 3.29 -7.28
C LEU A 194 -3.20 3.16 -5.80
N TRP A 195 -2.27 2.64 -4.98
CA TRP A 195 -2.54 2.46 -3.55
C TRP A 195 -2.73 3.79 -2.81
N PRO A 196 -1.83 4.78 -2.90
CA PRO A 196 -2.04 6.08 -2.26
C PRO A 196 -3.33 6.78 -2.68
N ILE A 197 -3.65 6.77 -3.98
CA ILE A 197 -4.88 7.37 -4.52
C ILE A 197 -6.12 6.62 -4.01
N PHE A 198 -6.03 5.30 -3.86
CA PHE A 198 -7.12 4.54 -3.27
C PHE A 198 -7.35 4.92 -1.80
N GLN A 199 -6.29 5.12 -1.01
CA GLN A 199 -6.43 5.46 0.41
C GLN A 199 -7.13 6.81 0.66
N ILE A 200 -6.89 7.82 -0.18
CA ILE A 200 -7.65 9.08 -0.10
C ILE A 200 -9.02 8.98 -0.79
N GLY A 201 -9.14 8.18 -1.85
CA GLY A 201 -10.39 8.01 -2.60
C GLY A 201 -11.51 7.46 -1.72
N VAL A 202 -11.19 6.51 -0.85
CA VAL A 202 -12.18 5.90 0.06
C VAL A 202 -12.68 6.83 1.16
N THR A 203 -12.05 8.00 1.35
CA THR A 203 -12.46 9.01 2.34
C THR A 203 -13.19 10.21 1.72
N LEU A 204 -13.35 10.25 0.39
CA LEU A 204 -14.03 11.36 -0.29
C LEU A 204 -15.53 11.37 0.03
N GLY A 205 -16.00 12.47 0.61
CA GLY A 205 -17.41 12.74 0.88
C GLY A 205 -18.22 13.06 -0.37
N ASP A 206 -19.53 13.20 -0.21
CA ASP A 206 -20.46 13.42 -1.33
C ASP A 206 -20.34 14.80 -1.99
N ASP A 207 -19.70 15.73 -1.29
CA ASP A 207 -19.34 17.07 -1.74
C ASP A 207 -18.07 17.10 -2.62
N ALA A 208 -17.22 16.08 -2.55
CA ALA A 208 -15.95 15.99 -3.29
C ALA A 208 -16.12 15.49 -4.74
N VAL A 209 -17.05 16.09 -5.49
CA VAL A 209 -17.45 15.64 -6.83
C VAL A 209 -16.28 15.70 -7.83
N ASP A 210 -15.52 16.79 -7.80
CA ASP A 210 -14.40 17.02 -8.73
C ASP A 210 -13.22 16.09 -8.44
N GLU A 211 -12.94 15.83 -7.16
CA GLU A 211 -11.91 14.90 -6.71
C GLU A 211 -12.26 13.46 -7.08
N ARG A 212 -13.52 13.05 -6.87
CA ARG A 212 -14.01 11.71 -7.28
C ARG A 212 -13.87 11.52 -8.78
N ALA A 213 -14.28 12.51 -9.58
CA ALA A 213 -14.15 12.48 -11.04
C ALA A 213 -12.69 12.43 -11.49
N TRP A 214 -11.79 13.17 -10.83
CA TRP A 214 -10.36 13.14 -11.12
C TRP A 214 -9.75 11.76 -10.83
N VAL A 215 -10.06 11.17 -9.67
CA VAL A 215 -9.59 9.83 -9.27
C VAL A 215 -10.06 8.79 -10.28
N GLU A 216 -11.34 8.83 -10.64
CA GLU A 216 -11.93 7.92 -11.62
C GLU A 216 -11.23 8.02 -12.97
N LYS A 217 -11.04 9.24 -13.49
CA LYS A 217 -10.31 9.46 -14.74
C LYS A 217 -8.88 8.93 -14.66
N ARG A 218 -8.18 9.17 -13.55
CA ARG A 218 -6.79 8.73 -13.36
C ARG A 218 -6.66 7.20 -13.39
N LEU A 219 -7.55 6.50 -12.69
CA LEU A 219 -7.54 5.03 -12.65
C LEU A 219 -7.97 4.39 -13.98
N ASN A 220 -8.89 5.01 -14.72
CA ASN A 220 -9.26 4.55 -16.07
C ASN A 220 -8.08 4.64 -17.05
N ILE A 221 -7.31 5.74 -17.03
CA ILE A 221 -6.10 5.86 -17.85
C ILE A 221 -5.10 4.73 -17.55
N ALA A 222 -4.89 4.44 -16.26
CA ALA A 222 -3.99 3.36 -15.85
C ALA A 222 -4.51 1.97 -16.26
N LEU A 223 -5.82 1.74 -16.13
CA LEU A 223 -6.46 0.50 -16.59
C LEU A 223 -6.31 0.31 -18.11
N GLU A 224 -6.55 1.35 -18.91
CA GLU A 224 -6.39 1.31 -20.37
C GLU A 224 -4.95 1.06 -20.80
N ALA A 225 -3.98 1.64 -20.08
CA ALA A 225 -2.57 1.53 -20.43
C ALA A 225 -1.92 0.21 -19.96
N VAL A 226 -2.30 -0.31 -18.78
CA VAL A 226 -1.67 -1.49 -18.16
C VAL A 226 -2.49 -2.76 -18.38
N GLY A 227 -3.82 -2.66 -18.43
CA GLY A 227 -4.72 -3.80 -18.62
C GLY A 227 -4.91 -4.70 -17.38
N CYS A 228 -4.36 -4.34 -16.22
CA CYS A 228 -4.51 -5.14 -15.01
C CYS A 228 -5.82 -4.86 -14.27
N ARG A 229 -6.55 -5.91 -13.89
CA ARG A 229 -7.87 -5.85 -13.24
C ARG A 229 -7.87 -5.24 -11.83
N HIS A 230 -6.72 -5.10 -11.17
CA HIS A 230 -6.70 -4.42 -9.87
C HIS A 230 -7.13 -2.95 -9.97
N PHE A 231 -6.89 -2.28 -11.11
CA PHE A 231 -7.41 -0.92 -11.35
C PHE A 231 -8.94 -0.92 -11.45
N SER A 232 -9.53 -1.88 -12.18
CA SER A 232 -10.99 -2.00 -12.27
C SER A 232 -11.61 -2.36 -10.92
N ASN A 233 -11.00 -3.27 -10.15
CA ASN A 233 -11.48 -3.64 -8.81
C ASN A 233 -11.43 -2.44 -7.85
N ALA A 234 -10.36 -1.64 -7.90
CA ALA A 234 -10.25 -0.41 -7.12
C ALA A 234 -11.36 0.59 -7.49
N LEU A 235 -11.61 0.79 -8.79
CA LEU A 235 -12.67 1.67 -9.29
C LEU A 235 -14.07 1.22 -8.87
N GLU A 236 -14.38 -0.07 -9.03
CA GLU A 236 -15.67 -0.64 -8.60
C GLU A 236 -15.89 -0.41 -7.10
N ARG A 237 -14.84 -0.58 -6.28
CA ARG A 237 -14.95 -0.36 -4.85
C ARG A 237 -15.13 1.10 -4.49
N LEU A 238 -14.36 2.00 -5.09
CA LEU A 238 -14.50 3.43 -4.86
C LEU A 238 -15.91 3.90 -5.21
N ARG A 239 -16.42 3.49 -6.39
CA ARG A 239 -17.80 3.75 -6.80
C ARG A 239 -18.80 3.20 -5.77
N PHE A 240 -18.62 1.97 -5.28
CA PHE A 240 -19.49 1.42 -4.25
C PHE A 240 -19.49 2.26 -2.96
N VAL A 241 -18.32 2.66 -2.48
CA VAL A 241 -18.15 3.52 -1.30
C VAL A 241 -18.88 4.86 -1.49
N TRP A 242 -18.66 5.50 -2.64
CA TRP A 242 -19.23 6.80 -2.98
C TRP A 242 -20.75 6.76 -3.18
N TYR A 243 -21.29 5.74 -3.88
CA TYR A 243 -22.72 5.66 -4.16
C TYR A 243 -23.57 5.28 -2.95
N ASN A 244 -23.01 4.53 -2.01
CA ASN A 244 -23.74 4.07 -0.83
C ASN A 244 -23.44 4.91 0.43
N SER A 245 -22.57 5.92 0.31
CA SER A 245 -22.09 6.75 1.42
C SER A 245 -21.64 5.91 2.64
N VAL A 246 -20.97 4.78 2.38
CA VAL A 246 -20.51 3.84 3.41
C VAL A 246 -19.04 4.06 3.74
N SER A 247 -18.67 3.94 5.01
CA SER A 247 -17.25 3.94 5.39
C SER A 247 -16.53 2.71 4.82
N TYR A 248 -15.35 2.93 4.24
CA TYR A 248 -14.53 1.82 3.76
C TYR A 248 -13.79 1.15 4.92
N ASP A 249 -14.16 -0.10 5.18
CA ASP A 249 -13.43 -0.98 6.06
C ASP A 249 -12.96 -2.22 5.29
N ALA A 250 -11.64 -2.45 5.28
CA ALA A 250 -11.02 -3.58 4.60
C ALA A 250 -11.42 -4.94 5.22
N LEU A 251 -11.86 -4.95 6.49
CA LEU A 251 -12.32 -6.15 7.19
C LEU A 251 -13.72 -6.59 6.74
N THR A 252 -14.59 -5.63 6.42
CA THR A 252 -15.96 -5.90 5.90
C THR A 252 -16.05 -5.78 4.38
N ALA A 253 -15.03 -5.25 3.70
CA ALA A 253 -14.99 -5.05 2.25
C ALA A 253 -14.90 -6.33 1.41
N GLY A 254 -14.59 -7.49 2.00
CA GLY A 254 -14.43 -8.76 1.30
C GLY A 254 -15.71 -9.36 0.69
N LEU A 255 -16.83 -8.63 0.70
CA LEU A 255 -18.18 -9.12 0.48
C LEU A 255 -18.50 -9.74 -0.90
N ASN A 256 -17.56 -9.82 -1.85
CA ASN A 256 -17.82 -10.46 -3.17
C ASN A 256 -16.62 -11.26 -3.73
N GLY A 257 -15.68 -11.72 -2.90
CA GLY A 257 -14.53 -12.52 -3.37
C GLY A 257 -13.54 -11.75 -4.28
N ARG A 258 -13.70 -10.43 -4.41
CA ARG A 258 -12.80 -9.54 -5.14
C ARG A 258 -11.97 -8.74 -4.14
N THR A 259 -10.73 -9.16 -3.94
CA THR A 259 -9.73 -8.40 -3.18
C THR A 259 -9.09 -7.35 -4.08
N ILE A 260 -8.91 -6.14 -3.55
CA ILE A 260 -8.25 -5.04 -4.23
C ILE A 260 -6.76 -5.17 -4.00
N MET A 261 -6.02 -5.82 -4.91
CA MET A 261 -4.58 -5.98 -4.75
C MET A 261 -3.84 -4.84 -5.43
N LEU A 262 -3.39 -3.86 -4.65
CA LEU A 262 -2.71 -2.67 -5.16
C LEU A 262 -1.21 -2.87 -4.98
N ALA A 263 -0.47 -3.28 -6.03
CA ALA A 263 0.96 -3.56 -5.93
C ALA A 263 1.78 -3.08 -7.13
#